data_AF-A0AAD1YC73-F1
#
_entry.id   AF-A0AAD1YC73-F1
#
_cell.length_a   1.000
_cell.length_b   1.000
_cell.length_c   1.000
_cell.angle_alpha   90.00
_cell.angle_beta   90.00
_cell.angle_gamma   90.00
#
_symmetry.space_group_name_H-M   'P 1'
#
loop_
_entity.id
_entity.type
_entity.pdbx_description
1 polymer ?
#
loop_
_entity_poly.entity_id
_entity_poly.type
_entity_poly.pdbx_seq_one_letter_code
_entity_poly.pdbx_strand_id
1 'polypeptide(L)' 'MKCLLVIDIQEDYVRNKRNKKRYPYDEKKLILNINKKISEYPAEMVFYITNKFWW' A
#
# COMPACT_ATOMS: atom_id res chain seq x y z
N MET A 1 4.77 -0.18 -22.35
CA MET A 1 3.58 -0.39 -21.50
C MET A 1 4.03 -0.35 -20.04
N LYS A 2 3.34 0.38 -19.16
CA LYS A 2 3.71 0.50 -17.73
C LYS A 2 2.56 -0.03 -16.88
N CYS A 3 2.88 -0.78 -15.84
CA CYS A 3 1.93 -1.25 -14.82
C CYS A 3 2.29 -0.67 -13.45
N LEU A 4 1.32 -0.65 -12.55
CA LEU A 4 1.50 -0.29 -11.15
C LEU A 4 1.45 -1.53 -10.29
N LEU A 5 2.47 -1.69 -9.43
CA LEU A 5 2.52 -2.74 -8.43
C LEU A 5 2.35 -2.13 -7.05
N VAL A 6 1.32 -2.58 -6.32
CA VAL A 6 1.00 -2.15 -4.96
C VAL A 6 1.31 -3.31 -4.01
N ILE A 7 2.29 -3.12 -3.13
CA ILE A 7 2.83 -4.20 -2.27
C ILE A 7 2.51 -3.92 -0.81
N ASP A 8 1.96 -4.91 -0.11
CA ASP A 8 1.81 -4.96 1.36
C ASP A 8 1.10 -3.73 1.98
N ILE A 9 0.14 -3.14 1.27
CA ILE A 9 -0.72 -2.06 1.79
C ILE A 9 -1.88 -2.62 2.65
N GLN A 10 -1.57 -3.63 3.47
CA GLN A 10 -2.53 -4.25 4.40
C GLN A 10 -2.53 -3.50 5.75
N GLU A 11 -3.64 -3.61 6.49
CA GLU A 11 -3.86 -2.85 7.73
C GLU A 11 -2.71 -3.01 8.74
N ASP A 12 -2.14 -4.20 8.87
CA ASP A 12 -1.06 -4.50 9.82
C ASP A 12 0.24 -3.75 9.52
N TYR A 13 0.44 -3.35 8.27
CA TYR A 13 1.61 -2.57 7.86
C TYR A 13 1.30 -1.09 7.91
N VAL A 14 0.14 -0.64 7.40
CA VAL A 14 -0.10 0.79 7.16
C VAL A 14 -0.97 1.49 8.20
N ARG A 15 -1.82 0.77 8.95
CA ARG A 15 -2.81 1.38 9.86
C ARG A 15 -2.32 1.54 11.30
N ASN A 16 -3.23 1.99 12.18
CA ASN A 16 -3.01 2.27 13.60
C ASN A 16 -2.31 1.15 14.39
N LYS A 17 -2.55 -0.12 14.05
CA LYS A 17 -1.94 -1.28 14.73
C LYS A 17 -0.53 -1.63 14.22
N ARG A 18 0.00 -0.89 13.24
CA ARG A 18 1.34 -1.15 12.71
C ARG A 18 2.42 -0.96 13.77
N ASN A 19 3.51 -1.70 13.60
CA ASN A 19 4.73 -1.45 14.35
C ASN A 19 5.35 -0.11 13.91
N LYS A 20 5.05 0.98 14.63
CA LYS A 20 5.53 2.34 14.32
C LYS A 20 7.06 2.49 14.36
N LYS A 21 7.76 1.64 15.12
CA LYS A 21 9.24 1.61 15.14
C LYS A 21 9.79 1.06 13.82
N ARG A 22 9.14 0.02 13.27
CA ARG A 22 9.53 -0.60 12.00
C ARG A 22 9.00 0.17 10.78
N TYR A 23 7.85 0.82 10.91
CA TYR A 23 7.14 1.54 9.85
C TYR A 23 6.85 3.00 10.24
N PRO A 24 7.89 3.86 10.34
CA PRO A 24 7.78 5.21 10.88
C PRO A 24 7.31 6.24 9.84
N TYR A 25 6.24 5.95 9.12
CA TYR A 25 5.66 6.88 8.14
C TYR A 25 4.33 7.48 8.62
N ASP A 26 4.00 8.64 8.04
CA ASP A 26 2.67 9.22 8.12
C ASP A 26 1.69 8.38 7.29
N GLU A 27 0.85 7.63 7.99
CA GLU A 27 -0.18 6.78 7.43
C GLU A 27 -1.14 7.53 6.51
N LYS A 28 -1.60 8.72 6.90
CA LYS A 28 -2.58 9.48 6.11
C LYS A 28 -1.95 9.95 4.81
N LYS A 29 -0.73 10.48 4.89
CA LYS A 29 0.01 10.94 3.72
C LYS A 29 0.36 9.78 2.79
N LEU A 30 0.76 8.63 3.33
CA LEU A 30 1.09 7.44 2.56
C LEU A 30 -0.13 6.93 1.78
N ILE A 31 -1.27 6.72 2.47
CA ILE A 31 -2.51 6.23 1.84
C ILE A 31 -2.99 7.20 0.77
N LEU A 32 -2.97 8.51 1.05
CA LEU A 32 -3.36 9.54 0.08
C LEU A 32 -2.50 9.47 -1.20
N ASN A 33 -1.18 9.36 -1.04
CA ASN A 33 -0.26 9.30 -2.18
C ASN A 33 -0.42 8.01 -2.99
N ILE A 34 -0.63 6.87 -2.33
CA ILE A 34 -0.88 5.59 -3.01
C ILE A 34 -2.17 5.66 -3.83
N ASN A 35 -3.25 6.15 -3.24
CA ASN A 35 -4.54 6.28 -3.94
C ASN A 35 -4.43 7.23 -5.14
N LYS A 36 -3.73 8.36 -4.98
CA LYS A 36 -3.43 9.25 -6.10
C LYS A 36 -2.66 8.50 -7.19
N LYS A 37 -1.66 7.70 -6.82
CA LYS A 37 -0.88 6.95 -7.80
C LYS A 37 -1.70 5.88 -8.51
N ILE A 38 -2.56 5.17 -7.80
CA ILE A 38 -3.49 4.17 -8.38
C ILE A 38 -4.42 4.83 -9.39
N SER A 39 -4.93 6.04 -9.11
CA SER A 39 -5.83 6.76 -10.03
C SER A 39 -5.17 7.21 -11.35
N GLU A 40 -3.84 7.21 -11.44
CA GLU A 40 -3.11 7.52 -12.67
C GLU A 40 -3.04 6.33 -13.64
N TYR A 41 -3.46 5.13 -13.22
CA TYR A 41 -3.37 3.90 -14.01
C TYR A 41 -4.76 3.32 -14.28
N PRO A 42 -4.97 2.71 -15.47
CA PRO A 42 -6.18 1.94 -15.72
C PRO A 42 -6.21 0.69 -14.83
N ALA A 43 -7.41 0.27 -14.41
CA ALA A 43 -7.58 -0.78 -13.40
C ALA A 43 -6.94 -2.11 -13.81
N GLU A 44 -6.91 -2.43 -15.10
CA GLU A 44 -6.33 -3.67 -15.64
C GLU A 44 -4.79 -3.70 -15.53
N MET A 45 -4.17 -2.54 -15.25
CA MET A 45 -2.72 -2.39 -15.12
C MET A 45 -2.26 -2.19 -13.66
N VAL A 46 -3.17 -2.35 -12.69
CA VAL A 46 -2.86 -2.24 -11.25
C VAL A 46 -2.90 -3.62 -10.61
N PHE A 47 -1.76 -4.07 -10.09
CA PHE A 47 -1.60 -5.36 -9.45
C PHE A 47 -1.32 -5.20 -7.96
N TYR A 48 -2.04 -5.95 -7.13
CA TYR A 48 -1.90 -5.94 -5.68
C TYR A 48 -1.19 -7.21 -5.22
N ILE A 49 -0.09 -7.05 -4.50
CA ILE A 49 0.61 -8.13 -3.79
C ILE A 49 0.32 -7.96 -2.31
N THR A 50 -0.19 -9.03 -1.69
CA THR A 50 -0.45 -9.10 -0.27
C THR A 50 0.28 -10.27 0.34
N ASN A 51 0.84 -10.05 1.53
CA ASN A 51 1.39 -11.11 2.34
C ASN A 51 0.25 -11.90 3.00
N LYS A 52 0.22 -13.22 2.75
CA LYS A 52 -0.77 -14.14 3.33
C LYS A 52 -0.28 -14.81 4.61
N PHE A 53 0.94 -14.53 5.06
CA PHE A 53 1.48 -15.12 6.28
C PHE A 53 1.10 -14.27 7.49
N TRP A 54 0.15 -14.79 8.26
CA TRP A 54 -0.27 -14.28 9.56
C TRP A 54 0.56 -15.02 10.61
N TRP A 55 1.64 -14.42 11.08
CA TRP A 55 2.41 -14.88 12.24
C TRP A 55 2.33 -13.85 13.35
#